data_AF-D2JDJ5-F1
#
_entry.id   AF-D2JDJ5-F1
#
_cell.length_a   1.000
_cell.length_b   1.000
_cell.length_c   1.000
_cell.angle_alpha   90.00
_cell.angle_beta   90.00
_cell.angle_gamma   90.00
#
_symmetry.space_group_name_H-M   'P 1'
#
loop_
_entity.id
_entity.type
_entity.pdbx_description
1 polymer ?
#
loop_
_entity_poly.entity_id
_entity_poly.type
_entity_poly.pdbx_seq_one_letter_code
_entity_poly.pdbx_strand_id
1 'polypeptide(L)' 'MSEQRFNIQQQYREKFYQLPKVFFTNEKYMQLSNDAKIAYALLKDRLELSIKNNWFDKNGDIFFIFTNENSKLY' A
#
# COMPACT_ATOMS: atom_id res chain seq x y z
N MET A 1 -24.16 -16.07 -23.45
CA MET A 1 -23.00 -15.32 -22.92
C MET A 1 -23.53 -14.01 -22.37
N SER A 2 -23.73 -13.90 -21.05
CA SER A 2 -24.22 -12.66 -20.44
C SER A 2 -23.10 -11.62 -20.45
N GLU A 3 -23.35 -10.44 -21.03
CA GLU A 3 -22.45 -9.28 -20.91
C GLU A 3 -22.36 -8.87 -19.45
N GLN A 4 -21.23 -9.19 -18.81
CA GLN A 4 -20.95 -8.74 -17.46
C GLN A 4 -20.48 -7.29 -17.54
N ARG A 5 -21.42 -6.36 -17.35
CA ARG A 5 -21.12 -4.92 -17.32
C ARG A 5 -20.47 -4.57 -15.99
N PHE A 6 -19.18 -4.22 -16.02
CA PHE A 6 -18.46 -3.72 -14.85
C PHE A 6 -18.90 -2.28 -14.56
N ASN A 7 -19.55 -2.06 -13.41
CA ASN A 7 -19.91 -0.72 -12.95
C ASN A 7 -18.76 -0.11 -12.13
N ILE A 8 -18.43 1.16 -12.37
CA ILE A 8 -17.36 1.88 -11.64
C ILE A 8 -17.53 1.85 -10.10
N GLN A 9 -18.78 1.83 -9.60
CA GLN A 9 -19.09 1.73 -8.17
C GLN A 9 -18.85 0.32 -7.62
N GLN A 10 -18.96 -0.71 -8.45
CA GLN A 10 -18.57 -2.09 -8.07
C GLN A 10 -17.05 -2.20 -8.03
N GLN A 11 -16.37 -1.68 -9.05
CA GLN A 11 -14.90 -1.66 -9.10
C GLN A 11 -14.28 -0.94 -7.91
N TYR A 12 -14.90 0.16 -7.44
CA TYR A 12 -14.39 0.90 -6.27
C TYR A 12 -14.66 0.15 -4.95
N ARG A 13 -15.76 -0.60 -4.85
CA ARG A 13 -16.06 -1.45 -3.69
C ARG A 13 -15.13 -2.65 -3.56
N GLU A 14 -14.54 -3.09 -4.66
CA GLU A 14 -13.56 -4.16 -4.68
C GLU A 14 -12.14 -3.70 -4.34
N LYS A 15 -11.91 -2.39 -4.15
CA LYS A 15 -10.62 -1.86 -3.70
C LYS A 15 -10.54 -1.86 -2.18
N PHE A 16 -9.54 -2.54 -1.64
CA PHE A 16 -9.26 -2.60 -0.21
C PHE A 16 -7.75 -2.60 0.04
N TYR A 17 -7.35 -2.05 1.19
CA TYR A 17 -5.97 -2.14 1.65
C TYR A 17 -5.69 -3.53 2.23
N GLN A 18 -4.61 -4.15 1.76
CA GLN A 18 -4.21 -5.47 2.24
C GLN A 18 -3.37 -5.36 3.51
N LEU A 19 -3.88 -5.92 4.60
CA LEU A 19 -3.15 -6.05 5.85
C LEU A 19 -2.54 -7.46 6.00
N PRO A 20 -1.22 -7.59 6.15
CA PRO A 20 -0.58 -8.87 6.44
C PRO A 20 -1.12 -9.50 7.73
N LYS A 21 -1.59 -10.75 7.66
CA LYS A 21 -2.07 -11.49 8.84
C LYS A 21 -1.01 -11.64 9.93
N VAL A 22 0.28 -11.62 9.53
CA VAL A 22 1.42 -11.71 10.45
C VAL A 22 1.45 -10.58 11.48
N PHE A 23 0.83 -9.42 11.18
CA PHE A 23 0.68 -8.32 12.13
C PHE A 23 -0.22 -8.64 13.32
N PHE A 24 -0.99 -9.73 13.24
CA PHE A 24 -1.92 -10.16 14.26
C PHE A 24 -1.60 -11.55 14.83
N THR A 25 -0.66 -12.29 14.23
CA THR A 25 -0.30 -13.65 14.67
C THR A 25 1.12 -13.76 15.24
N ASN A 26 2.03 -12.87 14.90
CA ASN A 26 3.41 -12.91 15.37
C ASN A 26 3.64 -11.88 16.48
N GLU A 27 4.12 -12.35 17.64
CA GLU A 27 4.35 -11.52 18.83
C GLU A 27 5.21 -10.28 18.55
N LYS A 28 6.20 -10.40 17.64
CA LYS A 28 7.07 -9.29 17.23
C LYS A 28 6.29 -8.12 16.63
N TYR A 29 5.24 -8.42 15.86
CA TYR A 29 4.46 -7.41 15.14
C TYR A 29 3.12 -7.09 15.83
N MET A 30 2.69 -7.92 16.78
CA MET A 30 1.50 -7.65 17.57
C MET A 30 1.62 -6.36 18.38
N GLN A 31 2.83 -6.04 18.84
CA GLN A 31 3.14 -4.81 19.58
C GLN A 31 3.06 -3.52 18.73
N LEU A 32 3.01 -3.64 17.40
CA LEU A 32 2.84 -2.46 16.53
C LEU A 32 1.48 -1.82 16.77
N SER A 33 1.45 -0.49 16.76
CA SER A 33 0.18 0.25 16.80
C SER A 33 -0.66 -0.08 15.57
N ASN A 34 -1.98 0.03 15.73
CA ASN A 34 -2.89 -0.14 14.60
C ASN A 34 -2.60 0.88 13.50
N ASP A 35 -2.22 2.10 13.85
CA ASP A 35 -1.82 3.14 12.90
C ASP A 35 -0.59 2.73 12.08
N ALA A 36 0.42 2.12 12.71
CA ALA A 36 1.60 1.62 11.99
C ALA A 36 1.23 0.49 11.01
N LYS A 37 0.33 -0.41 11.41
CA LYS A 37 -0.17 -1.50 10.56
C LYS A 37 -0.93 -0.94 9.35
N ILE A 38 -1.80 0.06 9.58
CA ILE A 38 -2.55 0.74 8.53
C ILE A 38 -1.61 1.52 7.61
N ALA A 39 -0.66 2.28 8.15
CA ALA A 39 0.34 3.02 7.37
C ALA A 39 1.14 2.09 6.44
N TYR A 40 1.54 0.92 6.93
CA TYR A 40 2.18 -0.10 6.08
C TYR A 40 1.28 -0.54 4.93
N ALA A 41 -0.02 -0.81 5.18
CA ALA A 41 -0.95 -1.23 4.14
C ALA A 41 -1.16 -0.15 3.07
N LEU A 42 -1.22 1.13 3.47
CA LEU A 42 -1.27 2.27 2.56
C LEU A 42 -0.01 2.37 1.69
N LEU A 43 1.16 2.26 2.32
CA LEU A 43 2.45 2.31 1.63
C LEU A 43 2.60 1.16 0.63
N LYS A 44 2.17 -0.04 1.00
CA LYS A 44 2.21 -1.21 0.13
C LYS A 44 1.31 -1.05 -1.11
N ASP A 45 0.11 -0.52 -0.95
CA ASP A 45 -0.79 -0.22 -2.07
C ASP A 45 -0.16 0.79 -3.04
N ARG A 46 0.55 1.80 -2.51
CA ARG A 46 1.33 2.75 -3.32
C ARG A 46 2.50 2.11 -4.06
N LEU A 47 3.19 1.13 -3.45
CA LEU A 47 4.27 0.39 -4.12
C LEU A 47 3.77 -0.35 -5.36
N GLU A 48 2.60 -0.99 -5.29
CA GLU A 48 2.03 -1.69 -6.45
C GLU A 48 1.77 -0.74 -7.63
N LEU A 49 1.43 0.53 -7.36
CA LEU A 49 1.35 1.57 -8.38
C LEU A 49 2.73 1.97 -8.92
N SER A 50 3.75 2.07 -8.07
CA SER A 50 5.13 2.34 -8.48
C SER A 50 5.72 1.23 -9.36
N ILE A 51 5.46 -0.05 -9.04
CA ILE A 51 5.88 -1.19 -9.87
C ILE A 51 5.21 -1.12 -11.24
N LYS A 52 3.90 -0.85 -11.29
CA LYS A 52 3.17 -0.67 -12.56
C LYS A 52 3.74 0.45 -13.43
N ASN A 53 4.35 1.45 -12.80
CA ASN A 53 5.01 2.58 -13.47
C ASN A 53 6.51 2.37 -13.71
N ASN A 54 7.04 1.15 -13.49
CA ASN A 54 8.46 0.81 -13.62
C ASN A 54 9.40 1.64 -12.74
N TRP A 55 8.96 2.05 -11.55
CA TRP A 55 9.79 2.74 -10.57
C TRP A 55 10.47 1.75 -9.61
N PHE A 56 11.42 0.98 -10.14
CA PHE A 56 12.29 0.08 -9.38
C PHE A 56 13.71 0.17 -9.96
N ASP A 57 14.72 -0.13 -9.13
CA ASP A 57 16.10 -0.07 -9.57
C ASP A 57 16.50 -1.30 -10.43
N LYS A 58 17.78 -1.38 -10.82
CA LYS A 58 18.29 -2.50 -11.65
C LYS A 58 18.26 -3.86 -10.93
N ASN A 59 18.10 -3.88 -9.61
CA ASN A 59 18.00 -5.09 -8.79
C ASN A 59 16.53 -5.48 -8.51
N GLY A 60 15.57 -4.61 -8.88
CA GLY A 60 14.15 -4.81 -8.59
C GLY A 60 13.72 -4.28 -7.22
N ASP A 61 14.59 -3.55 -6.52
CA ASP A 61 14.27 -2.95 -5.24
C ASP A 61 13.41 -1.70 -5.46
N ILE A 62 12.27 -1.66 -4.79
CA ILE A 62 11.31 -0.57 -4.91
C ILE A 62 11.54 0.39 -3.75
N PHE A 63 11.94 1.62 -4.07
CA PHE A 63 12.22 2.66 -3.09
C PHE A 63 11.06 3.65 -3.01
N PHE A 64 10.86 4.20 -1.82
CA PHE A 64 10.01 5.38 -1.63
C PHE A 64 10.87 6.63 -1.71
N ILE A 65 10.56 7.52 -2.65
CA ILE A 65 11.04 8.91 -2.58
C ILE A 65 9.97 9.68 -1.79
N PHE A 66 10.13 9.74 -0.47
CA PHE A 66 9.45 10.75 0.32
C PHE A 66 10.32 12.00 0.29
N THR A 67 9.92 13.01 -0.48
CA THR A 67 10.45 14.35 -0.29
C THR A 67 9.92 14.84 1.06
N ASN A 68 10.82 15.13 2.00
CA ASN A 68 10.47 15.85 3.22
C ASN A 68 10.16 17.31 2.83
N GLU A 69 8.99 17.58 2.26
CA GLU A 69 8.61 18.94 1.85
C GLU A 69 8.32 19.87 3.04
N ASN A 70 8.43 19.40 4.29
CA ASN A 70 8.15 20.19 5.50
C ASN A 70 9.29 20.21 6.54
N SER A 71 10.55 20.31 6.12
CA SER A 71 11.68 20.59 7.03
C SER A 71 12.10 22.08 7.06
N LYS A 72 11.20 23.02 6.78
CA LYS A 72 11.42 24.46 7.01
C LYS A 72 10.13 25.17 7.39
N LEU A 73 9.90 25.33 8.69
CA LEU A 73 9.53 26.62 9.30
C LEU A 73 9.57 26.46 10.83
N TYR A 74 10.77 26.66 11.39
CA TYR A 74 10.94 27.22 12.72
C TYR A 74 11.59 28.59 12.54
#